data_AF-A0A0R3T788-F1
#
_entry.id   AF-A0A0R3T788-F1
#
_cell.length_a   1.000
_cell.length_b   1.000
_cell.length_c   1.000
_cell.angle_alpha   90.00
_cell.angle_beta   90.00
_cell.angle_gamma   90.00
#
_symmetry.space_group_name_H-M   'P 1'
#
loop_
_entity.id
_entity.type
_entity.pdbx_description
1 polymer ?
#
loop_
_entity_poly.entity_id
_entity_poly.type
_entity_poly.pdbx_seq_one_letter_code
_entity_poly.pdbx_strand_id
1 'polypeptide(L)'
;MPKITTQKRKIETLLTEKYCRRLVTCCFDEVFLEKPVGFLNAVSLRISCGNPQNGKDTMVRMPEWVTNPPPLIRPVSAGSQGLGGPVPLPFSISWQRYTPMEGINGNVQFLSVIEPEVLVVVLQERLNSFLKNQSYFEAFISSLRSLQPERRVSLIIHAPKRPPSKEDDLVKMIVRLQFEARLIGVQQASTVQNLAVLIGNYTKAICQRPFKQNRLDDRHGFSFLPTAANTVAGAVAAPRFPLTAMTSLNKGATQVGFGVNQKEALRSWAHRTWLRQLATWRGMTGEVVNAVAEAYPTPRALFNALRHLSSEEAIKRLSDLRIRRGAGVLATETRLGNAIASRIVNFFTSFDPNLLIGGDL
;
A
#
# COMPACT_ATOMS: atom_id res chain seq x y z
N MET A 1 13.74 -39.84 13.43
CA MET A 1 13.09 -38.60 12.94
C MET A 1 14.08 -37.86 12.06
N PRO A 2 13.85 -37.76 10.74
CA PRO A 2 14.85 -37.24 9.82
C PRO A 2 15.04 -35.73 10.06
N LYS A 3 16.30 -35.28 10.02
CA LYS A 3 16.69 -33.87 10.09
C LYS A 3 15.93 -33.10 9.00
N ILE A 4 14.81 -32.46 9.34
CA ILE A 4 14.26 -31.39 8.50
C ILE A 4 15.39 -30.38 8.38
N THR A 5 16.01 -30.42 7.21
CA THR A 5 17.39 -30.02 6.93
C THR A 5 17.56 -28.53 7.20
N THR A 6 18.64 -28.16 7.88
CA THR A 6 19.04 -26.76 8.15
C THR A 6 18.95 -25.87 6.90
N GLN A 7 19.11 -26.45 5.72
CA GLN A 7 18.98 -25.80 4.41
C GLN A 7 17.54 -25.39 4.05
N LYS A 8 16.53 -26.21 4.33
CA LYS A 8 15.12 -25.84 4.10
C LYS A 8 14.72 -24.62 4.94
N ARG A 9 15.16 -24.58 6.20
CA ARG A 9 14.99 -23.41 7.09
C ARG A 9 15.72 -22.17 6.57
N LYS A 10 16.91 -22.33 5.96
CA LYS A 10 17.64 -21.23 5.31
C LYS A 10 16.85 -20.65 4.14
N ILE A 11 16.28 -21.49 3.27
CA ILE A 11 15.45 -21.07 2.14
C ILE A 11 14.17 -20.38 2.64
N GLU A 12 13.46 -20.97 3.59
CA GLU A 12 12.27 -20.38 4.22
C GLU A 12 12.58 -19.01 4.83
N THR A 13 13.75 -18.85 5.46
CA THR A 13 14.20 -17.56 6.00
C THR A 13 14.30 -16.49 4.92
N LEU A 14 14.87 -16.82 3.74
CA LEU A 14 15.00 -15.86 2.63
C LEU A 14 13.66 -15.52 1.97
N LEU A 15 12.70 -16.44 2.01
CA LEU A 15 11.36 -16.23 1.46
C LEU A 15 10.46 -15.37 2.37
N THR A 16 10.96 -14.86 3.51
CA THR A 16 10.21 -13.93 4.36
C THR A 16 10.13 -12.52 3.78
N GLU A 17 9.12 -11.73 4.19
CA GLU A 17 8.95 -10.32 3.77
C GLU A 17 10.23 -9.49 4.04
N LYS A 18 10.99 -9.85 5.08
CA LYS A 18 12.24 -9.19 5.46
C LYS A 18 13.27 -9.14 4.32
N TYR A 19 13.42 -10.22 3.54
CA TYR A 19 14.45 -10.29 2.49
C TYR A 19 13.90 -10.11 1.07
N CYS A 20 12.60 -9.88 0.90
CA CYS A 20 11.97 -9.80 -0.43
C CYS A 20 12.66 -8.80 -1.39
N ARG A 21 13.16 -7.67 -0.86
CA ARG A 21 13.86 -6.65 -1.66
C ARG A 21 15.28 -7.06 -2.09
N ARG A 22 15.89 -8.01 -1.38
CA ARG A 22 17.22 -8.55 -1.69
C ARG A 22 17.17 -9.68 -2.72
N LEU A 23 15.97 -10.16 -3.03
CA LEU A 23 15.70 -11.21 -4.02
C LEU A 23 15.21 -10.63 -5.35
N VAL A 24 15.32 -9.33 -5.56
CA VAL A 24 14.94 -8.67 -6.83
C VAL A 24 16.07 -7.75 -7.26
N THR A 25 16.53 -7.95 -8.49
CA THR A 25 17.45 -7.05 -9.18
C THR A 25 16.65 -6.14 -10.08
N CYS A 26 16.89 -4.83 -10.01
CA CYS A 26 16.37 -3.86 -10.97
C CYS A 26 17.35 -3.72 -12.14
N CYS A 27 16.93 -4.10 -13.33
CA CYS A 27 17.74 -4.03 -14.55
C CYS A 27 17.44 -2.73 -15.29
N PHE A 28 18.47 -1.93 -15.55
CA PHE A 28 18.35 -0.64 -16.23
C PHE A 28 19.13 -0.65 -17.54
N ASP A 29 18.62 0.07 -18.53
CA ASP A 29 19.44 0.51 -19.66
C ASP A 29 20.66 1.30 -19.15
N GLU A 30 21.86 0.89 -19.57
CA GLU A 30 23.13 1.50 -19.18
C GLU A 30 23.16 3.00 -19.52
N VAL A 31 22.65 3.38 -20.69
CA VAL A 31 22.61 4.77 -21.16
C VAL A 31 21.70 5.62 -20.28
N PHE A 32 20.61 5.04 -19.78
CA PHE A 32 19.66 5.73 -18.90
C PHE A 32 20.19 5.91 -17.48
N LEU A 33 21.04 5.02 -16.98
CA LEU A 33 21.65 5.24 -15.66
C LEU A 33 22.55 6.47 -15.63
N GLU A 34 23.18 6.79 -16.75
CA GLU A 34 24.02 7.99 -16.92
C GLU A 34 23.19 9.26 -17.19
N LYS A 35 21.99 9.11 -17.77
CA LYS A 35 21.10 10.23 -18.15
C LYS A 35 19.69 10.03 -17.59
N PRO A 36 19.19 10.90 -16.69
CA PRO A 36 19.67 12.24 -16.35
C PRO A 36 20.71 12.30 -15.22
N VAL A 37 21.50 13.37 -15.18
CA VAL A 37 22.58 13.56 -14.19
C VAL A 37 22.05 13.44 -12.76
N GLY A 38 22.76 12.67 -11.92
CA GLY A 38 22.39 12.43 -10.53
C GLY A 38 21.29 11.38 -10.32
N PHE A 39 20.74 10.82 -11.39
CA PHE A 39 19.69 9.79 -11.29
C PHE A 39 20.18 8.52 -10.60
N LEU A 40 21.35 7.98 -10.98
CA LEU A 40 21.90 6.78 -10.36
C LEU A 40 22.00 6.90 -8.84
N ASN A 41 22.47 8.03 -8.33
CA ASN A 41 22.56 8.28 -6.88
C ASN A 41 21.15 8.35 -6.25
N ALA A 42 20.23 9.08 -6.86
CA ALA A 42 18.87 9.24 -6.37
C ALA A 42 18.11 7.90 -6.32
N VAL A 43 18.23 7.07 -7.36
CA VAL A 43 17.56 5.77 -7.43
C VAL A 43 18.22 4.73 -6.52
N SER A 44 19.54 4.75 -6.41
CA SER A 44 20.28 3.85 -5.51
C SER A 44 19.87 4.03 -4.04
N LEU A 45 19.72 5.28 -3.58
CA LEU A 45 19.23 5.56 -2.22
C LEU A 45 17.83 4.97 -1.97
N ARG A 46 16.95 5.02 -2.99
CA ARG A 46 15.56 4.54 -2.89
C ARG A 46 15.47 3.02 -2.96
N ILE A 47 16.22 2.38 -3.84
CA ILE A 47 16.23 0.91 -3.98
C ILE A 47 16.92 0.28 -2.76
N SER A 48 18.04 0.83 -2.32
CA SER A 48 18.76 0.37 -1.11
C SER A 48 18.06 0.71 0.20
N CYS A 49 16.98 1.51 0.16
CA CYS A 49 16.17 1.89 1.32
C CYS A 49 16.95 2.68 2.39
N GLY A 50 17.95 3.46 1.99
CA GLY A 50 18.56 4.43 2.89
C GLY A 50 17.55 5.54 3.16
N ASN A 51 17.13 5.74 4.41
CA ASN A 51 16.36 6.93 4.76
C ASN A 51 17.35 8.08 4.99
N PRO A 52 17.47 9.06 4.07
CA PRO A 52 18.46 10.13 4.20
C PRO A 52 18.22 11.02 5.43
N GLN A 53 17.03 10.98 6.03
CA GLN A 53 16.68 11.86 7.15
C GLN A 53 17.04 11.31 8.53
N ASN A 54 17.28 9.99 8.68
CA ASN A 54 17.41 9.37 10.01
C ASN A 54 18.75 8.66 10.26
N GLY A 55 19.73 8.71 9.35
CA GLY A 55 21.09 8.18 9.55
C GLY A 55 21.21 6.67 9.86
N LYS A 56 20.09 5.95 10.06
CA LYS A 56 20.05 4.52 10.30
C LYS A 56 19.90 3.82 8.96
N ASP A 57 20.89 3.02 8.63
CA ASP A 57 20.85 2.10 7.50
C ASP A 57 19.77 1.05 7.78
N THR A 58 18.57 1.26 7.22
CA THR A 58 17.46 0.30 7.29
C THR A 58 17.62 -0.85 6.30
N MET A 59 18.76 -0.93 5.60
CA MET A 59 19.05 -2.00 4.66
C MET A 59 19.23 -3.32 5.40
N VAL A 60 18.32 -4.26 5.13
CA VAL A 60 18.47 -5.64 5.57
C VAL A 60 19.63 -6.29 4.80
N ARG A 61 20.73 -6.54 5.49
CA ARG A 61 21.86 -7.32 4.95
C ARG A 61 21.45 -8.77 4.77
N MET A 62 21.93 -9.40 3.69
CA MET A 62 21.75 -10.83 3.50
C MET A 62 22.52 -11.59 4.60
N PRO A 63 22.02 -12.76 5.03
CA PRO A 63 22.77 -13.60 5.97
C PRO A 63 24.16 -13.97 5.43
N GLU A 64 25.14 -14.10 6.30
CA GLU A 64 26.55 -14.36 5.92
C GLU A 64 26.75 -15.67 5.14
N TRP A 65 25.86 -16.65 5.34
CA TRP A 65 25.90 -17.92 4.62
C TRP A 65 25.40 -17.84 3.16
N VAL A 66 24.90 -16.68 2.72
CA VAL A 66 24.53 -16.45 1.33
C VAL A 66 25.75 -15.98 0.56
N THR A 67 26.31 -16.87 -0.26
CA THR A 67 27.37 -16.52 -1.20
C THR A 67 26.78 -15.85 -2.44
N ASN A 68 27.42 -14.78 -2.93
CA ASN A 68 27.03 -14.05 -4.15
C ASN A 68 25.55 -13.61 -4.19
N PRO A 69 25.12 -12.70 -3.29
CA PRO A 69 23.74 -12.21 -3.29
C PRO A 69 23.42 -11.46 -4.59
N PRO A 70 22.16 -11.49 -5.07
CA PRO A 70 21.74 -10.71 -6.22
C PRO A 70 22.05 -9.22 -6.06
N PRO A 71 22.57 -8.54 -7.12
CA PRO A 71 22.78 -7.10 -7.08
C PRO A 71 21.43 -6.37 -7.06
N LEU A 72 21.33 -5.22 -6.41
CA LEU A 72 20.07 -4.46 -6.41
C LEU A 72 19.82 -3.74 -7.74
N ILE A 73 20.90 -3.32 -8.40
CA ILE A 73 20.89 -2.58 -9.65
C ILE A 73 21.83 -3.31 -10.62
N ARG A 74 21.36 -3.54 -11.84
CA ARG A 74 22.18 -4.10 -12.92
C ARG A 74 22.06 -3.23 -14.18
N PRO A 75 23.15 -2.61 -14.65
CA PRO A 75 23.19 -2.02 -15.99
C PRO A 75 23.19 -3.13 -17.06
N VAL A 76 22.41 -2.95 -18.12
CA VAL A 76 22.34 -3.86 -19.27
C VAL A 76 22.16 -3.03 -20.53
N SER A 77 22.91 -3.33 -21.59
CA SER A 77 22.70 -2.70 -22.90
C SER A 77 21.33 -3.05 -23.47
N ALA A 78 20.57 -2.03 -23.88
CA ALA A 78 19.24 -2.22 -24.44
C ALA A 78 19.23 -3.15 -25.67
N GLY A 79 18.28 -4.09 -25.70
CA GLY A 79 18.09 -5.04 -26.80
C GLY A 79 19.12 -6.17 -26.89
N SER A 80 20.14 -6.20 -26.03
CA SER A 80 21.22 -7.22 -26.05
C SER A 80 20.73 -8.67 -25.94
N GLN A 81 19.58 -8.89 -25.30
CA GLN A 81 18.95 -10.21 -25.12
C GLN A 81 17.58 -10.29 -25.82
N GLY A 82 17.34 -9.43 -26.82
CA GLY A 82 16.07 -9.35 -27.55
C GLY A 82 14.90 -8.82 -26.71
N LEU A 83 13.68 -8.94 -27.25
CA LEU A 83 12.45 -8.41 -26.64
C LEU A 83 12.03 -9.13 -25.35
N GLY A 84 12.44 -10.39 -25.17
CA GLY A 84 12.26 -11.17 -23.94
C GLY A 84 13.32 -10.88 -22.86
N GLY A 85 14.36 -10.12 -23.20
CA GLY A 85 15.47 -9.78 -22.31
C GLY A 85 15.11 -8.76 -21.22
N PRO A 86 15.99 -8.55 -20.22
CA PRO A 86 15.74 -7.67 -19.08
C PRO A 86 15.71 -6.18 -19.45
N VAL A 87 16.29 -5.76 -20.57
CA VAL A 87 16.16 -4.37 -21.05
C VAL A 87 15.81 -4.44 -22.53
N PRO A 88 14.53 -4.64 -22.88
CA PRO A 88 14.15 -4.95 -24.25
C PRO A 88 14.12 -3.72 -25.15
N LEU A 89 14.00 -2.51 -24.57
CA LEU A 89 13.99 -1.24 -25.30
C LEU A 89 14.99 -0.25 -24.66
N PRO A 90 15.48 0.75 -25.42
CA PRO A 90 16.24 1.86 -24.85
C PRO A 90 15.41 2.59 -23.80
N PHE A 91 16.07 3.07 -22.74
CA PHE A 91 15.45 3.75 -21.60
C PHE A 91 14.35 2.91 -20.92
N SER A 92 14.46 1.58 -20.99
CA SER A 92 13.58 0.67 -20.26
C SER A 92 14.23 0.11 -19.01
N ILE A 93 13.37 -0.29 -18.07
CA ILE A 93 13.70 -0.86 -16.79
C ILE A 93 12.84 -2.10 -16.63
N SER A 94 13.43 -3.21 -16.21
CA SER A 94 12.69 -4.39 -15.78
C SER A 94 13.24 -4.91 -14.46
N TRP A 95 12.65 -6.00 -13.99
CA TRP A 95 13.06 -6.64 -12.76
C TRP A 95 13.34 -8.11 -13.00
N GLN A 96 14.35 -8.62 -12.30
CA GLN A 96 14.63 -10.04 -12.23
C GLN A 96 14.47 -10.51 -10.80
N ARG A 97 13.60 -11.49 -10.59
CA ARG A 97 13.38 -12.13 -9.30
C ARG A 97 14.27 -13.35 -9.16
N TYR A 98 14.78 -13.53 -7.96
CA TYR A 98 15.65 -14.63 -7.58
C TYR A 98 14.93 -15.52 -6.60
N THR A 99 14.65 -16.75 -7.02
CA THR A 99 14.09 -17.78 -6.15
C THR A 99 15.24 -18.59 -5.55
N PRO A 100 15.39 -18.63 -4.21
CA PRO A 100 16.39 -19.46 -3.56
C PRO A 100 16.06 -20.94 -3.75
N MET A 101 17.03 -21.70 -4.24
CA MET A 101 16.95 -23.14 -4.50
C MET A 101 18.02 -23.89 -3.71
N GLU A 102 17.78 -25.19 -3.48
CA GLU A 102 18.78 -26.07 -2.88
C GLU A 102 19.94 -26.27 -3.87
N GLY A 103 21.12 -25.79 -3.49
CA GLY A 103 22.34 -25.98 -4.25
C GLY A 103 23.15 -27.19 -3.77
N ILE A 104 24.16 -27.52 -4.57
CA ILE A 104 25.14 -28.57 -4.26
C ILE A 104 25.92 -28.18 -2.98
N ASN A 105 26.23 -29.17 -2.14
CA ASN A 105 26.99 -29.00 -0.88
C ASN A 105 26.32 -28.14 0.21
N GLY A 106 24.99 -28.01 0.19
CA GLY A 106 24.25 -27.28 1.22
C GLY A 106 24.25 -25.75 1.07
N ASN A 107 24.79 -25.25 -0.04
CA ASN A 107 24.71 -23.84 -0.42
C ASN A 107 23.33 -23.50 -0.98
N VAL A 108 22.95 -22.23 -0.91
CA VAL A 108 21.73 -21.72 -1.56
C VAL A 108 22.12 -21.15 -2.91
N GLN A 109 21.51 -21.65 -3.97
CA GLN A 109 21.63 -21.08 -5.31
C GLN A 109 20.41 -20.21 -5.60
N PHE A 110 20.52 -19.31 -6.58
CA PHE A 110 19.40 -18.48 -6.97
C PHE A 110 19.04 -18.70 -8.43
N LEU A 111 17.80 -19.09 -8.67
CA LEU A 111 17.23 -19.15 -10.01
C LEU A 111 16.64 -17.77 -10.35
N SER A 112 17.11 -17.15 -11.44
CA SER A 112 16.59 -15.86 -11.90
C SER A 112 15.44 -16.05 -12.88
N VAL A 113 14.34 -15.33 -12.65
CA VAL A 113 13.20 -15.22 -13.55
C VAL A 113 12.94 -13.75 -13.84
N ILE A 114 12.71 -13.40 -15.11
CA ILE A 114 12.40 -12.02 -15.49
C ILE A 114 10.94 -11.74 -15.19
N GLU A 115 10.67 -10.64 -14.49
CA GLU A 115 9.31 -10.16 -14.25
C GLU A 115 8.66 -9.67 -15.55
N PRO A 116 7.33 -9.82 -15.72
CA PRO A 116 6.65 -9.38 -16.92
C PRO A 116 6.61 -7.86 -17.04
N GLU A 117 6.77 -7.10 -15.95
CA GLU A 117 6.71 -5.64 -15.99
C GLU A 117 7.93 -5.01 -16.65
N VAL A 118 7.65 -4.08 -17.56
CA VAL A 118 8.64 -3.22 -18.23
C VAL A 118 8.20 -1.78 -18.05
N LEU A 119 9.11 -0.96 -17.54
CA LEU A 119 8.89 0.47 -17.34
C LEU A 119 9.76 1.22 -18.35
N VAL A 120 9.12 1.96 -19.26
CA VAL A 120 9.80 2.76 -20.27
C VAL A 120 9.80 4.22 -19.86
N VAL A 121 10.97 4.86 -19.91
CA VAL A 121 11.13 6.28 -19.56
C VAL A 121 11.31 7.11 -20.83
N VAL A 122 10.46 8.11 -21.00
CA VAL A 122 10.55 9.08 -22.09
C VAL A 122 11.09 10.39 -21.55
N LEU A 123 12.30 10.75 -21.96
CA LEU A 123 12.91 12.04 -21.62
C LEU A 123 12.27 13.20 -22.39
N GLN A 124 12.41 14.42 -21.87
CA GLN A 124 11.85 15.64 -22.46
C GLN A 124 12.22 15.85 -23.94
N GLU A 125 13.46 15.53 -24.33
CA GLU A 125 13.92 15.68 -25.73
C GLU A 125 13.13 14.77 -26.68
N ARG A 126 13.02 13.48 -26.33
CA ARG A 126 12.20 12.49 -27.07
C ARG A 126 10.73 12.90 -27.12
N LEU A 127 10.19 13.36 -25.99
CA LEU A 127 8.81 13.86 -25.90
C LEU A 127 8.56 15.00 -26.90
N ASN A 128 9.47 15.96 -26.99
CA ASN A 128 9.37 17.05 -27.95
C ASN A 128 9.40 16.56 -29.40
N SER A 129 10.21 15.55 -29.70
CA SER A 129 10.26 14.94 -31.03
C SER A 129 8.96 14.23 -31.40
N PHE A 130 8.34 13.52 -30.46
CA PHE A 130 7.06 12.85 -30.69
C PHE A 130 5.93 13.82 -30.99
N LEU A 131 5.89 14.97 -30.31
CA LEU A 131 4.86 15.97 -30.53
C LEU A 131 5.05 16.76 -31.84
N LYS A 132 6.27 16.82 -32.37
CA LYS A 132 6.56 17.47 -33.64
C LYS A 132 6.41 16.54 -34.84
N ASN A 133 6.75 15.27 -34.67
CA ASN A 133 6.78 14.31 -35.76
C ASN A 133 6.01 13.04 -35.42
N GLN A 134 4.87 12.93 -36.07
CA GLN A 134 3.93 11.83 -35.91
C GLN A 134 4.51 10.46 -36.30
N SER A 135 5.42 10.39 -37.28
CA SER A 135 5.99 9.10 -37.70
C SER A 135 6.91 8.48 -36.64
N TYR A 136 7.70 9.30 -35.93
CA TYR A 136 8.51 8.82 -34.80
C TYR A 136 7.64 8.34 -33.64
N PHE A 137 6.49 8.98 -33.42
CA PHE A 137 5.55 8.56 -32.40
C PHE A 137 4.89 7.21 -32.76
N GLU A 138 4.48 7.01 -34.01
CA GLU A 138 3.93 5.72 -34.48
C GLU A 138 4.93 4.57 -34.41
N ALA A 139 6.19 4.84 -34.79
CA ALA A 139 7.25 3.85 -34.68
C ALA A 139 7.46 3.45 -33.20
N PHE A 140 7.44 4.42 -32.29
CA PHE A 140 7.55 4.18 -30.86
C PHE A 140 6.37 3.34 -30.32
N ILE A 141 5.13 3.68 -30.67
CA ILE A 141 3.95 2.88 -30.31
C ILE A 141 4.09 1.44 -30.81
N SER A 142 4.56 1.27 -32.05
CA SER A 142 4.79 -0.06 -32.63
C SER A 142 5.84 -0.87 -31.85
N SER A 143 6.93 -0.23 -31.40
CA SER A 143 7.92 -0.87 -30.52
C SER A 143 7.37 -1.23 -29.14
N LEU A 144 6.45 -0.45 -28.59
CA LEU A 144 5.79 -0.81 -27.32
C LEU A 144 4.83 -2.00 -27.51
N ARG A 145 4.10 -2.02 -28.63
CA ARG A 145 3.20 -3.12 -29.00
C ARG A 145 3.93 -4.43 -29.24
N SER A 146 5.14 -4.41 -29.78
CA SER A 146 5.92 -5.64 -30.02
C SER A 146 6.36 -6.35 -28.74
N LEU A 147 6.29 -5.70 -27.58
CA LEU A 147 6.54 -6.35 -26.28
C LEU A 147 5.33 -7.12 -25.75
N GLN A 148 4.15 -6.92 -26.33
CA GLN A 148 2.91 -7.54 -25.88
C GLN A 148 2.63 -8.83 -26.68
N PRO A 149 1.93 -9.82 -26.09
CA PRO A 149 1.29 -9.81 -24.76
C PRO A 149 2.21 -10.23 -23.59
N GLU A 150 3.43 -10.66 -23.88
CA GLU A 150 4.33 -11.26 -22.88
C GLU A 150 4.77 -10.27 -21.79
N ARG A 151 4.86 -8.98 -22.14
CA ARG A 151 5.28 -7.91 -21.23
C ARG A 151 4.16 -6.95 -20.87
N ARG A 152 4.23 -6.49 -19.63
CA ARG A 152 3.35 -5.52 -18.99
C ARG A 152 4.00 -4.15 -18.98
N VAL A 153 3.69 -3.33 -19.99
CA VAL A 153 4.39 -2.06 -20.22
C VAL A 153 3.71 -0.91 -19.48
N SER A 154 4.50 -0.15 -18.72
CA SER A 154 4.13 1.16 -18.13
C SER A 154 5.10 2.23 -18.61
N LEU A 155 4.67 3.48 -18.64
CA LEU A 155 5.48 4.58 -19.16
C LEU A 155 5.60 5.73 -18.16
N ILE A 156 6.82 6.27 -18.02
CA ILE A 156 7.08 7.50 -17.27
C ILE A 156 7.60 8.57 -18.21
N ILE A 157 6.91 9.71 -18.26
CA ILE A 157 7.36 10.90 -18.96
C ILE A 157 8.21 11.72 -17.99
N HIS A 158 9.51 11.79 -18.21
CA HIS A 158 10.40 12.67 -17.47
C HIS A 158 10.54 14.01 -18.19
N ALA A 159 9.65 14.95 -17.85
CA ALA A 159 9.64 16.30 -18.39
C ALA A 159 9.04 17.28 -17.37
N PRO A 160 9.50 18.53 -17.33
CA PRO A 160 8.88 19.56 -16.51
C PRO A 160 7.41 19.76 -16.90
N LYS A 161 6.62 20.28 -15.96
CA LYS A 161 5.22 20.64 -16.26
C LYS A 161 5.20 21.65 -17.40
N ARG A 162 4.36 21.39 -18.40
CA ARG A 162 4.19 22.28 -19.55
C ARG A 162 3.23 23.41 -19.19
N PRO A 163 3.34 24.57 -19.86
CA PRO A 163 2.33 25.61 -19.74
C PRO A 163 0.97 25.08 -20.24
N PRO A 164 -0.14 25.61 -19.73
CA PRO A 164 -1.49 25.14 -20.05
C PRO A 164 -1.78 25.19 -21.56
N SER A 165 -1.20 26.16 -22.28
CA SER A 165 -1.35 26.31 -23.73
C SER A 165 -0.82 25.14 -24.56
N LYS A 166 -0.01 24.25 -23.98
CA LYS A 166 0.54 23.06 -24.65
C LYS A 166 0.19 21.76 -23.91
N GLU A 167 -0.75 21.84 -22.97
CA GLU A 167 -1.18 20.70 -22.16
C GLU A 167 -2.09 19.77 -22.96
N ASP A 168 -2.97 20.33 -23.80
CA ASP A 168 -3.89 19.56 -24.65
C ASP A 168 -3.17 18.57 -25.58
N ASP A 169 -2.07 18.98 -26.21
CA ASP A 169 -1.30 18.09 -27.10
C ASP A 169 -0.65 16.94 -26.33
N LEU A 170 -0.18 17.21 -25.11
CA LEU A 170 0.39 16.20 -24.23
C LEU A 170 -0.68 15.22 -23.77
N VAL A 171 -1.86 15.71 -23.38
CA VAL A 171 -2.99 14.87 -22.96
C VAL A 171 -3.45 13.98 -24.12
N LYS A 172 -3.62 14.53 -25.33
CA LYS A 172 -3.95 13.74 -26.53
C LYS A 172 -2.93 12.65 -26.79
N MET A 173 -1.64 12.96 -26.70
CA MET A 173 -0.57 11.98 -26.87
C MET A 173 -0.62 10.87 -25.79
N ILE A 174 -0.88 11.23 -24.52
CA ILE A 174 -1.02 10.27 -23.42
C ILE A 174 -2.22 9.34 -23.63
N VAL A 175 -3.37 9.89 -24.04
CA VAL A 175 -4.57 9.10 -24.37
C VAL A 175 -4.23 8.09 -25.46
N ARG A 176 -3.58 8.53 -26.54
CA ARG A 176 -3.16 7.62 -27.62
C ARG A 176 -2.20 6.55 -27.15
N LEU A 177 -1.20 6.89 -26.32
CA LEU A 177 -0.31 5.90 -25.70
C LEU A 177 -1.10 4.87 -24.86
N GLN A 178 -2.07 5.31 -24.07
CA GLN A 178 -2.86 4.41 -23.23
C GLN A 178 -3.69 3.42 -24.07
N PHE A 179 -4.37 3.89 -25.11
CA PHE A 179 -5.27 3.06 -25.91
C PHE A 179 -4.55 2.28 -27.02
N GLU A 180 -3.66 2.91 -27.79
CA GLU A 180 -3.03 2.30 -28.96
C GLU A 180 -1.86 1.38 -28.57
N ALA A 181 -1.08 1.73 -27.55
CA ALA A 181 0.01 0.89 -27.03
C ALA A 181 -0.42 -0.02 -25.87
N ARG A 182 -1.70 0.04 -25.45
CA ARG A 182 -2.29 -0.76 -24.35
C ARG A 182 -1.44 -0.73 -23.09
N LEU A 183 -1.03 0.47 -22.68
CA LEU A 183 -0.19 0.65 -21.50
C LEU A 183 -1.00 0.44 -20.22
N ILE A 184 -0.37 -0.16 -19.21
CA ILE A 184 -0.99 -0.35 -17.89
C ILE A 184 -1.15 0.99 -17.17
N GLY A 185 -0.22 1.91 -17.40
CA GLY A 185 -0.25 3.24 -16.81
C GLY A 185 0.77 4.17 -17.44
N VAL A 186 0.43 5.45 -17.41
CA VAL A 186 1.31 6.55 -17.82
C VAL A 186 1.41 7.52 -16.65
N GLN A 187 2.62 7.86 -16.25
CA GLN A 187 2.90 8.82 -15.18
C GLN A 187 3.86 9.90 -15.67
N GLN A 188 3.87 11.05 -15.01
CA GLN A 188 4.81 12.12 -15.29
C GLN A 188 5.70 12.40 -14.07
N ALA A 189 7.00 12.54 -14.29
CA ALA A 189 7.97 12.95 -13.30
C ALA A 189 8.65 14.26 -13.72
N SER A 190 8.41 15.33 -12.98
CA SER A 190 9.00 16.64 -13.26
C SER A 190 10.47 16.77 -12.86
N THR A 191 10.94 15.97 -11.91
CA THR A 191 12.31 16.02 -11.37
C THR A 191 12.93 14.63 -11.31
N VAL A 192 14.26 14.58 -11.25
CA VAL A 192 15.04 13.33 -11.11
C VAL A 192 14.67 12.61 -9.81
N GLN A 193 14.45 13.35 -8.72
CA GLN A 193 14.02 12.80 -7.44
C GLN A 193 12.63 12.18 -7.53
N ASN A 194 11.68 12.82 -8.23
CA ASN A 194 10.35 12.26 -8.46
C ASN A 194 10.43 10.98 -9.31
N LEU A 195 11.27 10.99 -10.35
CA LEU A 195 11.52 9.80 -11.18
C LEU A 195 12.08 8.63 -10.34
N ALA A 196 13.09 8.90 -9.50
CA ALA A 196 13.66 7.90 -8.60
C ALA A 196 12.64 7.39 -7.55
N VAL A 197 11.75 8.26 -7.07
CA VAL A 197 10.65 7.87 -6.16
C VAL A 197 9.68 6.92 -6.86
N LEU A 198 9.24 7.24 -8.08
CA LEU A 198 8.34 6.38 -8.84
C LEU A 198 8.97 5.01 -9.08
N ILE A 199 10.20 4.96 -9.59
CA ILE A 199 10.92 3.70 -9.85
C ILE A 199 11.14 2.90 -8.56
N GLY A 200 11.48 3.57 -7.46
CA GLY A 200 11.58 2.94 -6.14
C GLY A 200 10.25 2.35 -5.65
N ASN A 201 9.14 3.03 -5.91
CA ASN A 201 7.79 2.54 -5.58
C ASN A 201 7.40 1.34 -6.44
N TYR A 202 7.67 1.36 -7.74
CA TYR A 202 7.47 0.19 -8.63
C TYR A 202 8.30 -1.00 -8.15
N THR A 203 9.59 -0.79 -7.87
CA THR A 203 10.49 -1.83 -7.35
C THR A 203 9.95 -2.41 -6.04
N LYS A 204 9.55 -1.55 -5.08
CA LYS A 204 8.93 -2.00 -3.83
C LYS A 204 7.67 -2.82 -4.07
N ALA A 205 6.80 -2.38 -4.98
CA ALA A 205 5.56 -3.08 -5.29
C ALA A 205 5.83 -4.47 -5.87
N ILE A 206 6.82 -4.59 -6.75
CA ILE A 206 7.26 -5.86 -7.34
C ILE A 206 7.84 -6.76 -6.25
N CYS A 207 8.74 -6.27 -5.40
CA CYS A 207 9.31 -7.06 -4.30
C CYS A 207 8.21 -7.64 -3.37
N GLN A 208 7.18 -6.84 -3.07
CA GLN A 208 6.09 -7.23 -2.17
C GLN A 208 4.97 -8.04 -2.83
N ARG A 209 4.97 -8.20 -4.16
CA ARG A 209 3.86 -8.82 -4.91
C ARG A 209 3.50 -10.23 -4.40
N PRO A 210 4.44 -11.19 -4.24
CA PRO A 210 4.08 -12.54 -3.81
C PRO A 210 3.40 -12.55 -2.43
N PHE A 211 3.85 -11.68 -1.52
CA PHE A 211 3.29 -11.56 -0.18
C PHE A 211 1.89 -10.95 -0.18
N LYS A 212 1.61 -10.04 -1.11
CA LYS A 212 0.28 -9.43 -1.26
C LYS A 212 -0.70 -10.35 -1.99
N GLN A 213 -0.24 -11.08 -3.00
CA GLN A 213 -1.05 -12.10 -3.69
C GLN A 213 -1.41 -13.22 -2.72
N ASN A 214 -0.44 -13.79 -2.01
CA ASN A 214 -0.72 -14.81 -1.00
C ASN A 214 -1.68 -14.30 0.09
N ARG A 215 -1.56 -13.03 0.53
CA ARG A 215 -2.54 -12.46 1.49
C ARG A 215 -3.96 -12.27 0.93
N LEU A 216 -4.12 -12.13 -0.38
CA LEU A 216 -5.42 -12.01 -1.04
C LEU A 216 -6.01 -13.40 -1.35
N ASP A 217 -5.15 -14.35 -1.72
CA ASP A 217 -5.51 -15.72 -2.08
C ASP A 217 -5.73 -16.60 -0.83
N ASP A 218 -4.89 -16.44 0.20
CA ASP A 218 -5.11 -16.97 1.54
C ASP A 218 -6.23 -16.17 2.18
N ARG A 219 -7.46 -16.67 2.03
CA ARG A 219 -8.71 -16.14 2.64
C ARG A 219 -8.71 -16.09 4.18
N HIS A 220 -7.54 -16.11 4.82
CA HIS A 220 -7.35 -15.95 6.27
C HIS A 220 -7.34 -14.48 6.70
N GLY A 221 -7.25 -13.55 5.76
CA GLY A 221 -7.51 -12.13 6.01
C GLY A 221 -8.97 -11.80 5.75
N PHE A 222 -9.65 -11.18 6.72
CA PHE A 222 -10.88 -10.45 6.46
C PHE A 222 -10.63 -9.43 5.34
N SER A 223 -11.26 -9.61 4.17
CA SER A 223 -11.07 -8.75 2.97
C SER A 223 -11.42 -7.27 3.22
N PHE A 224 -12.15 -7.00 4.31
CA PHE A 224 -12.50 -5.67 4.79
C PHE A 224 -11.41 -4.98 5.61
N LEU A 225 -10.26 -5.61 5.92
CA LEU A 225 -9.06 -4.91 6.41
C LEU A 225 -8.37 -4.32 5.19
N PRO A 226 -8.82 -3.17 4.66
CA PRO A 226 -8.41 -2.76 3.36
C PRO A 226 -6.99 -2.21 3.50
N THR A 227 -6.22 -2.30 2.43
CA THR A 227 -5.01 -1.50 2.22
C THR A 227 -5.28 0.03 2.37
N ALA A 228 -6.56 0.44 2.51
CA ALA A 228 -7.07 1.77 2.84
C ALA A 228 -6.87 2.22 4.30
N ALA A 229 -6.17 1.46 5.14
CA ALA A 229 -5.63 2.00 6.40
C ALA A 229 -4.70 3.23 6.19
N ASN A 230 -4.26 3.49 4.95
CA ASN A 230 -3.48 4.68 4.61
C ASN A 230 -4.30 5.88 4.11
N THR A 231 -5.58 5.73 3.74
CA THR A 231 -6.39 6.81 3.15
C THR A 231 -7.58 7.25 4.00
N VAL A 232 -7.94 6.48 5.03
CA VAL A 232 -8.66 7.07 6.17
C VAL A 232 -7.60 7.75 7.04
N ALA A 233 -7.56 9.09 7.03
CA ALA A 233 -6.86 9.86 8.05
C ALA A 233 -7.46 9.50 9.42
N GLY A 234 -7.05 8.38 10.03
CA GLY A 234 -7.82 7.81 11.13
C GLY A 234 -7.67 6.33 11.43
N ALA A 235 -6.96 5.52 10.65
CA ALA A 235 -6.34 4.32 11.22
C ALA A 235 -5.04 4.70 11.95
N VAL A 236 -5.11 5.73 12.80
CA VAL A 236 -4.17 5.89 13.91
C VAL A 236 -4.12 4.52 14.55
N ALA A 237 -2.93 3.95 14.73
CA ALA A 237 -2.72 2.67 15.42
C ALA A 237 -3.81 2.46 16.48
N ALA A 238 -4.47 1.28 16.49
CA ALA A 238 -5.38 0.90 17.57
C ALA A 238 -4.78 1.44 18.87
N PRO A 239 -5.51 2.26 19.65
CA PRO A 239 -4.88 3.01 20.71
C PRO A 239 -4.14 1.97 21.54
N ARG A 240 -2.81 2.08 21.60
CA ARG A 240 -2.02 1.02 22.23
C ARG A 240 -2.57 0.88 23.62
N PHE A 241 -2.93 -0.34 24.00
CA PHE A 241 -3.38 -0.57 25.36
C PHE A 241 -2.35 0.08 26.30
N PRO A 242 -2.77 0.87 27.29
CA PRO A 242 -1.87 1.77 28.03
C PRO A 242 -0.77 1.07 28.87
N LEU A 243 -0.50 -0.22 28.65
CA LEU A 243 0.56 -0.98 29.32
C LEU A 243 1.96 -0.39 29.11
N THR A 244 2.24 0.28 27.98
CA THR A 244 3.61 0.76 27.69
C THR A 244 4.02 1.98 28.52
N ALA A 245 3.07 2.65 29.19
CA ALA A 245 3.36 3.67 30.19
C ALA A 245 3.61 3.09 31.59
N MET A 246 3.58 1.76 31.76
CA MET A 246 3.61 1.07 33.06
C MET A 246 5.00 0.56 33.52
N THR A 247 6.07 0.75 32.75
CA THR A 247 7.43 0.25 33.11
C THR A 247 8.45 1.34 33.44
N SER A 248 8.06 2.61 33.47
CA SER A 248 8.91 3.72 33.93
C SER A 248 8.41 4.27 35.27
N LEU A 249 8.35 3.41 36.29
CA LEU A 249 8.34 3.85 37.67
C LEU A 249 9.03 2.79 38.53
N ASN A 250 10.22 3.18 39.00
CA ASN A 250 11.01 2.68 40.11
C ASN A 250 10.74 1.27 40.65
N LYS A 251 11.79 0.45 40.59
CA LYS A 251 11.99 -0.68 41.51
C LYS A 251 11.78 -0.23 42.96
N GLY A 252 10.76 -0.78 43.62
CA GLY A 252 10.62 -0.73 45.07
C GLY A 252 9.43 0.08 45.58
N ALA A 253 8.21 -0.42 45.39
CA ALA A 253 7.12 -0.23 46.34
C ALA A 253 5.95 -1.16 45.98
N THR A 254 5.72 -2.14 46.85
CA THR A 254 4.63 -3.11 46.78
C THR A 254 3.34 -2.47 47.31
N GLN A 255 2.56 -1.80 46.46
CA GLN A 255 1.12 -1.57 46.67
C GLN A 255 0.42 -1.39 45.31
N VAL A 256 -0.28 -2.44 44.86
CA VAL A 256 -1.07 -2.39 43.62
C VAL A 256 -2.43 -1.76 43.92
N GLY A 257 -2.44 -0.43 44.04
CA GLY A 257 -3.64 0.39 43.95
C GLY A 257 -3.69 1.05 42.57
N PHE A 258 -4.83 0.98 41.88
CA PHE A 258 -5.04 1.71 40.62
C PHE A 258 -5.04 3.22 40.89
N GLY A 259 -3.97 3.92 40.51
CA GLY A 259 -3.89 5.38 40.61
C GLY A 259 -5.00 6.08 39.80
N VAL A 260 -5.45 7.25 40.25
CA VAL A 260 -6.53 8.04 39.61
C VAL A 260 -6.24 8.29 38.11
N ASN A 261 -4.99 8.60 37.76
CA ASN A 261 -4.53 8.82 36.39
C ASN A 261 -4.62 7.55 35.51
N GLN A 262 -4.47 6.35 36.10
CA GLN A 262 -4.58 5.09 35.37
C GLN A 262 -6.04 4.77 35.00
N LYS A 263 -6.98 5.05 35.92
CA LYS A 263 -8.41 4.88 35.66
C LYS A 263 -8.89 5.82 34.56
N GLU A 264 -8.40 7.06 34.55
CA GLU A 264 -8.74 8.04 33.52
C GLU A 264 -8.15 7.68 32.14
N ALA A 265 -6.90 7.22 32.10
CA ALA A 265 -6.28 6.73 30.87
C ALA A 265 -7.04 5.54 30.25
N LEU A 266 -7.48 4.58 31.09
CA LEU A 266 -8.29 3.44 30.65
C LEU A 266 -9.66 3.87 30.12
N ARG A 267 -10.33 4.82 30.79
CA ARG A 267 -11.63 5.37 30.32
C ARG A 267 -11.49 6.07 28.98
N SER A 268 -10.47 6.91 28.84
CA SER A 268 -10.15 7.60 27.58
C SER A 268 -9.86 6.61 26.45
N TRP A 269 -9.09 5.55 26.73
CA TRP A 269 -8.81 4.47 25.78
C TRP A 269 -10.08 3.73 25.35
N ALA A 270 -10.92 3.33 26.30
CA ALA A 270 -12.15 2.59 26.03
C ALA A 270 -13.14 3.43 25.21
N HIS A 271 -13.31 4.72 25.57
CA HIS A 271 -14.15 5.65 24.83
C HIS A 271 -13.67 5.85 23.39
N ARG A 272 -12.37 6.09 23.18
CA ARG A 272 -11.78 6.22 21.83
C ARG A 272 -11.93 4.94 21.00
N THR A 273 -11.83 3.78 21.65
CA THR A 273 -12.02 2.48 20.99
C THR A 273 -13.47 2.32 20.54
N TRP A 274 -14.43 2.71 21.38
CA TRP A 274 -15.85 2.67 21.06
C TRP A 274 -16.20 3.58 19.87
N LEU A 275 -15.72 4.84 19.88
CA LEU A 275 -15.89 5.75 18.74
C LEU A 275 -15.35 5.15 17.44
N ARG A 276 -14.18 4.51 17.49
CA ARG A 276 -13.58 3.87 16.31
C ARG A 276 -14.39 2.68 15.81
N GLN A 277 -14.92 1.85 16.72
CA GLN A 277 -15.79 0.72 16.36
C GLN A 277 -17.04 1.22 15.63
N LEU A 278 -17.71 2.24 16.17
CA LEU A 278 -18.85 2.88 15.51
C LEU A 278 -18.47 3.43 14.11
N ALA A 279 -17.31 4.08 13.99
CA ALA A 279 -16.84 4.67 12.73
C ALA A 279 -16.50 3.65 11.63
N THR A 280 -16.41 2.35 11.97
CA THR A 280 -16.18 1.30 10.96
C THR A 280 -17.41 1.00 10.11
N TRP A 281 -18.61 1.39 10.55
CA TRP A 281 -19.84 1.10 9.81
C TRP A 281 -20.10 2.14 8.72
N ARG A 282 -20.68 1.68 7.60
CA ARG A 282 -21.00 2.55 6.45
C ARG A 282 -22.03 3.62 6.84
N GLY A 283 -21.71 4.88 6.55
CA GLY A 283 -22.58 6.03 6.82
C GLY A 283 -22.40 6.65 8.21
N MET A 284 -21.54 6.10 9.05
CA MET A 284 -21.22 6.68 10.37
C MET A 284 -20.17 7.78 10.23
N THR A 285 -20.61 9.02 10.09
CA THR A 285 -19.71 10.20 10.13
C THR A 285 -19.27 10.51 11.57
N GLY A 286 -18.22 11.31 11.74
CA GLY A 286 -17.71 11.66 13.09
C GLY A 286 -18.78 12.26 14.02
N GLU A 287 -19.69 13.08 13.48
CA GLU A 287 -20.81 13.67 14.23
C GLU A 287 -21.84 12.61 14.66
N VAL A 288 -22.17 11.67 13.77
CA VAL A 288 -23.09 10.55 14.05
C VAL A 288 -22.50 9.65 15.14
N VAL A 289 -21.22 9.30 15.00
CA VAL A 289 -20.47 8.47 15.94
C VAL A 289 -20.45 9.11 17.33
N ASN A 290 -20.16 10.41 17.40
CA ASN A 290 -20.16 11.15 18.66
C ASN A 290 -21.56 11.17 19.29
N ALA A 291 -22.61 11.47 18.52
CA ALA A 291 -23.99 11.48 19.05
C ALA A 291 -24.41 10.10 19.61
N VAL A 292 -24.05 9.01 18.93
CA VAL A 292 -24.32 7.65 19.41
C VAL A 292 -23.50 7.32 20.65
N ALA A 293 -22.23 7.71 20.71
CA ALA A 293 -21.39 7.48 21.88
C ALA A 293 -21.78 8.34 23.09
N GLU A 294 -22.33 9.54 22.88
CA GLU A 294 -22.89 10.38 23.95
C GLU A 294 -24.15 9.75 24.54
N ALA A 295 -25.07 9.27 23.69
CA ALA A 295 -26.28 8.58 24.15
C ALA A 295 -25.98 7.20 24.76
N TYR A 296 -24.97 6.51 24.23
CA TYR A 296 -24.56 5.16 24.66
C TYR A 296 -23.03 5.11 24.81
N PRO A 297 -22.50 5.46 26.01
CA PRO A 297 -21.05 5.57 26.24
C PRO A 297 -20.24 4.29 26.08
N THR A 298 -20.91 3.13 26.07
CA THR A 298 -20.26 1.83 25.91
C THR A 298 -21.10 0.90 25.03
N PRO A 299 -20.48 -0.10 24.36
CA PRO A 299 -21.20 -1.13 23.61
C PRO A 299 -22.25 -1.85 24.46
N ARG A 300 -21.95 -2.06 25.76
CA ARG A 300 -22.87 -2.72 26.70
C ARG A 300 -24.07 -1.84 27.05
N ALA A 301 -23.89 -0.53 27.15
CA ALA A 301 -25.00 0.41 27.36
C ALA A 301 -25.96 0.39 26.17
N LEU A 302 -25.42 0.36 24.95
CA LEU A 302 -26.21 0.21 23.72
C LEU A 302 -26.94 -1.14 23.70
N PHE A 303 -26.23 -2.25 23.90
CA PHE A 303 -26.84 -3.58 23.93
C PHE A 303 -27.96 -3.71 24.98
N ASN A 304 -27.73 -3.25 26.21
CA ASN A 304 -28.73 -3.29 27.27
C ASN A 304 -29.98 -2.46 26.95
N ALA A 305 -29.82 -1.37 26.19
CA ALA A 305 -30.94 -0.53 25.77
C ALA A 305 -31.78 -1.16 24.66
N LEU A 306 -31.20 -2.07 23.86
CA LEU A 306 -31.85 -2.72 22.71
C LEU A 306 -32.37 -4.13 23.03
N ARG A 307 -31.71 -4.89 23.91
CA ARG A 307 -31.98 -6.33 24.14
C ARG A 307 -33.41 -6.68 24.60
N HIS A 308 -34.11 -5.73 25.20
CA HIS A 308 -35.46 -5.93 25.76
C HIS A 308 -36.57 -5.34 24.90
N LEU A 309 -36.21 -4.70 23.78
CA LEU A 309 -37.13 -4.08 22.85
C LEU A 309 -37.38 -5.01 21.66
N SER A 310 -38.55 -4.88 21.03
CA SER A 310 -38.76 -5.47 19.70
C SER A 310 -37.83 -4.81 18.68
N SER A 311 -37.53 -5.50 17.57
CA SER A 311 -36.63 -4.96 16.53
C SER A 311 -37.14 -3.60 16.01
N GLU A 312 -38.44 -3.46 15.79
CA GLU A 312 -39.07 -2.24 15.30
C GLU A 312 -38.98 -1.08 16.31
N GLU A 313 -39.20 -1.35 17.61
CA GLU A 313 -39.07 -0.36 18.68
C GLU A 313 -37.62 0.10 18.87
N ALA A 314 -36.68 -0.84 18.80
CA ALA A 314 -35.25 -0.58 18.88
C ALA A 314 -34.79 0.33 17.72
N ILE A 315 -35.29 0.07 16.50
CA ILE A 315 -35.00 0.89 15.32
C ILE A 315 -35.56 2.29 15.49
N LYS A 316 -36.83 2.41 15.89
CA LYS A 316 -37.48 3.71 16.11
C LYS A 316 -36.76 4.54 17.18
N ARG A 317 -36.33 3.90 18.27
CA ARG A 317 -35.60 4.56 19.35
C ARG A 317 -34.25 5.12 18.89
N LEU A 318 -33.53 4.37 18.06
CA LEU A 318 -32.24 4.82 17.53
C LEU A 318 -32.40 5.83 16.40
N SER A 319 -33.42 5.69 15.56
CA SER A 319 -33.62 6.58 14.40
C SER A 319 -33.96 8.01 14.80
N ASP A 320 -34.60 8.19 15.95
CA ASP A 320 -34.92 9.49 16.55
C ASP A 320 -33.74 10.16 17.27
N LEU A 321 -32.58 9.50 17.35
CA LEU A 321 -31.38 10.09 17.95
C LEU A 321 -30.98 11.36 17.20
N ARG A 322 -30.89 12.47 17.93
CA ARG A 322 -30.51 13.78 17.40
C ARG A 322 -29.00 13.86 17.22
N ILE A 323 -28.60 14.34 16.05
CA ILE A 323 -27.23 14.55 15.63
C ILE A 323 -27.05 16.03 15.40
N ARG A 324 -26.23 16.65 16.24
CA ARG A 324 -25.86 18.05 16.10
C ARG A 324 -24.66 18.16 15.17
N ARG A 325 -24.81 18.94 14.10
CA ARG A 325 -23.72 19.26 13.16
C ARG A 325 -23.30 20.71 13.31
N GLY A 326 -21.99 20.96 13.44
CA GLY A 326 -21.43 22.30 13.64
C GLY A 326 -21.61 22.88 15.06
N ALA A 327 -21.12 24.11 15.26
CA ALA A 327 -21.12 24.82 16.53
C ALA A 327 -21.79 26.20 16.40
N GLY A 328 -22.44 26.68 17.48
CA GLY A 328 -23.07 28.00 17.52
C GLY A 328 -24.41 28.09 16.77
N VAL A 329 -24.73 29.29 16.28
CA VAL A 329 -26.03 29.67 15.67
C VAL A 329 -26.28 28.98 14.31
N LEU A 330 -25.22 28.45 13.69
CA LEU A 330 -25.30 27.67 12.44
C LEU A 330 -25.41 26.16 12.66
N ALA A 331 -25.65 25.72 13.91
CA ALA A 331 -25.81 24.30 14.20
C ALA A 331 -27.08 23.76 13.54
N THR A 332 -26.94 22.68 12.77
CA THR A 332 -28.08 21.97 12.19
C THR A 332 -28.32 20.68 12.98
N GLU A 333 -29.57 20.40 13.31
CA GLU A 333 -29.98 19.14 13.94
C GLU A 333 -30.54 18.20 12.87
N THR A 334 -29.96 17.01 12.79
CA THR A 334 -30.43 15.92 11.92
C THR A 334 -30.72 14.69 12.77
N ARG A 335 -31.57 13.77 12.30
CA ARG A 335 -31.82 12.50 12.97
C ARG A 335 -30.95 11.40 12.36
N LEU A 336 -30.65 10.35 13.13
CA LEU A 336 -29.86 9.21 12.66
C LEU A 336 -30.51 8.50 11.45
N GLY A 337 -31.84 8.40 11.46
CA GLY A 337 -32.61 7.77 10.39
C GLY A 337 -32.69 6.25 10.50
N ASN A 338 -33.76 5.68 9.94
CA ASN A 338 -34.11 4.27 10.09
C ASN A 338 -33.07 3.31 9.48
N ALA A 339 -32.45 3.69 8.36
CA ALA A 339 -31.48 2.84 7.67
C ALA A 339 -30.23 2.56 8.52
N ILE A 340 -29.68 3.58 9.18
CA ILE A 340 -28.53 3.41 10.07
C ILE A 340 -28.97 2.72 11.36
N ALA A 341 -30.10 3.12 11.94
CA ALA A 341 -30.63 2.49 13.15
C ALA A 341 -30.83 0.97 12.98
N SER A 342 -31.47 0.54 11.88
CA SER A 342 -31.66 -0.89 11.53
C SER A 342 -30.35 -1.65 11.48
N ARG A 343 -29.31 -1.06 10.89
CA ARG A 343 -27.98 -1.70 10.84
C ARG A 343 -27.38 -1.90 12.23
N ILE A 344 -27.48 -0.90 13.10
CA ILE A 344 -26.97 -0.97 14.48
C ILE A 344 -27.73 -2.03 15.28
N VAL A 345 -29.06 -2.03 15.21
CA VAL A 345 -29.88 -3.03 15.91
C VAL A 345 -29.49 -4.43 15.45
N ASN A 346 -29.52 -4.68 14.14
CA ASN A 346 -29.18 -5.98 13.57
C ASN A 346 -27.76 -6.43 13.96
N PHE A 347 -26.78 -5.53 14.01
CA PHE A 347 -25.42 -5.87 14.45
C PHE A 347 -25.34 -6.31 15.92
N PHE A 348 -26.13 -5.70 16.83
CA PHE A 348 -26.08 -5.99 18.27
C PHE A 348 -27.02 -7.10 18.72
N THR A 349 -28.05 -7.43 17.94
CA THR A 349 -29.07 -8.42 18.33
C THR A 349 -29.03 -9.70 17.49
N SER A 350 -28.46 -9.67 16.28
CA SER A 350 -28.34 -10.88 15.44
C SER A 350 -27.29 -11.84 15.98
N PHE A 351 -27.60 -13.13 15.94
CA PHE A 351 -26.66 -14.22 16.17
C PHE A 351 -26.11 -14.81 14.87
N ASP A 352 -26.63 -14.40 13.70
CA ASP A 352 -26.17 -14.87 12.40
C ASP A 352 -24.96 -14.03 11.94
N PRO A 353 -23.76 -14.63 11.85
CA PRO A 353 -22.56 -13.93 11.37
C PRO A 353 -22.61 -13.60 9.88
N ASN A 354 -23.52 -14.21 9.11
CA ASN A 354 -23.67 -13.98 7.66
C ASN A 354 -24.75 -12.96 7.32
N LEU A 355 -25.43 -12.39 8.33
CA LEU A 355 -26.49 -11.42 8.11
C LEU A 355 -25.95 -10.19 7.37
N LEU A 356 -26.57 -9.85 6.24
CA LEU A 356 -26.21 -8.69 5.45
C LEU A 356 -26.78 -7.41 6.08
N ILE A 357 -25.90 -6.69 6.78
CA ILE A 357 -26.22 -5.43 7.44
C ILE A 357 -26.17 -4.30 6.41
N GLY A 358 -27.27 -4.14 5.67
CA GLY A 358 -27.42 -3.07 4.67
C GLY A 358 -27.77 -3.54 3.26
N GLY A 359 -28.46 -4.68 3.12
CA GLY A 359 -29.16 -4.97 1.88
C GLY A 359 -30.22 -3.91 1.63
N ASP A 360 -30.07 -3.15 0.56
CA ASP A 360 -31.15 -2.37 -0.03
C ASP A 360 -32.25 -3.36 -0.46
N LEU A 361 -33.48 -3.12 -0.03
CA LEU A 361 -34.67 -3.45 -0.82
C LEU A 361 -34.88 -2.31 -1.82
#